data_AF-A0A8W7Q4K4-F1
#
_entry.id   AF-A0A8W7Q4K4-F1
#
_cell.length_a   1.000
_cell.length_b   1.000
_cell.length_c   1.000
_cell.angle_alpha   90.00
_cell.angle_beta   90.00
_cell.angle_gamma   90.00
#
_symmetry.space_group_name_H-M   'P 1'
#
loop_
_entity.id
_entity.type
_entity.pdbx_description
1 polymer ?
#
loop_
_entity_poly.entity_id
_entity_poly.type
_entity_poly.pdbx_seq_one_letter_code
_entity_poly.pdbx_strand_id
1 'polypeptide(L)'
;MLNTGRIFCLVLLIAGCCALPANTNAQTKQDSSNNNNRTTELFAYPAEQSAIESKQNARNRTPIFIPKQCAENEILYPGDHENDWVCDCKPSKSYVYHPETQQCYQMYTRGYCPSGKIIYIEPKGKHPECVPNQCADGKVRFMNVCAVLNQEHQLCHLANIKLVVGIDEDTHELECVNISDVPFNRTLLSSQRESAGV
;
A
#
# COMPACT_ATOMS: atom_id res chain seq x y z
N MET A 1 -64.25 4.25 58.09
CA MET A 1 -63.20 5.26 57.88
C MET A 1 -62.05 4.51 57.19
N LEU A 2 -61.94 4.49 55.85
CA LEU A 2 -61.14 5.44 55.03
C LEU A 2 -59.90 5.96 55.81
N ASN A 3 -58.64 5.88 55.38
CA ASN A 3 -58.11 5.92 54.02
C ASN A 3 -56.61 5.49 53.98
N THR A 4 -56.16 5.23 52.76
CA THR A 4 -54.83 4.90 52.20
C THR A 4 -53.59 5.70 52.64
N GLY A 5 -52.40 5.14 52.40
CA GLY A 5 -51.39 5.85 51.59
C GLY A 5 -49.97 6.01 52.15
N ARG A 6 -48.99 5.40 51.47
CA ARG A 6 -47.54 5.67 51.54
C ARG A 6 -47.22 7.14 51.21
N ILE A 7 -46.10 7.67 51.74
CA ILE A 7 -44.97 8.24 50.97
C ILE A 7 -43.89 8.74 51.95
N PHE A 8 -42.68 8.25 51.72
CA PHE A 8 -41.42 8.67 52.31
C PHE A 8 -41.03 10.04 51.72
N CYS A 9 -40.80 11.06 52.56
CA CYS A 9 -40.04 12.25 52.19
C CYS A 9 -39.75 13.08 53.44
N LEU A 10 -38.51 13.02 53.93
CA LEU A 10 -37.88 14.18 54.57
C LEU A 10 -36.39 14.09 54.29
N VAL A 11 -36.01 14.88 53.31
CA VAL A 11 -34.66 15.22 52.88
C VAL A 11 -33.96 15.91 54.05
N LEU A 12 -32.81 15.37 54.46
CA LEU A 12 -31.80 16.09 55.24
C LEU A 12 -30.50 16.01 54.46
N LEU A 13 -30.22 17.11 53.75
CA LEU A 13 -28.97 17.41 53.08
C LEU A 13 -27.86 17.58 54.12
N ILE A 14 -26.88 16.68 54.12
CA ILE A 14 -25.60 16.90 54.79
C ILE A 14 -24.56 17.16 53.71
N ALA A 15 -24.10 18.41 53.66
CA ALA A 15 -22.98 18.86 52.87
C ALA A 15 -21.69 18.25 53.45
N GLY A 16 -21.03 17.39 52.66
CA GLY A 16 -19.70 16.86 52.94
C GLY A 16 -18.79 17.13 51.75
N CYS A 17 -18.02 18.21 51.83
CA CYS A 17 -16.97 18.54 50.87
C CYS A 17 -15.81 17.54 51.01
N CYS A 18 -15.51 16.79 49.94
CA CYS A 18 -14.23 16.12 49.78
C CYS A 18 -13.58 16.65 48.49
N ALA A 19 -12.76 17.69 48.62
CA ALA A 19 -11.83 18.14 47.58
C ALA A 19 -10.51 17.38 47.75
N LEU A 20 -10.03 16.73 46.68
CA LEU A 20 -8.69 16.17 46.60
C LEU A 20 -7.71 17.27 46.14
N PRO A 21 -6.51 17.40 46.75
CA PRO A 21 -5.58 18.46 46.40
C PRO A 21 -4.76 18.12 45.14
N ALA A 22 -4.61 19.11 44.28
CA ALA A 22 -3.58 19.14 43.24
C ALA A 22 -2.20 19.36 43.90
N ASN A 23 -1.25 18.46 43.64
CA ASN A 23 0.13 18.63 44.09
C ASN A 23 0.99 19.09 42.90
N THR A 24 1.32 20.38 42.88
CA THR A 24 2.36 20.97 42.03
C THR A 24 3.67 20.99 42.80
N ASN A 25 4.70 20.35 42.26
CA ASN A 25 6.07 20.77 42.50
C ASN A 25 6.92 20.51 41.27
N ALA A 26 7.36 21.61 40.65
CA ALA A 26 8.38 21.64 39.63
C ALA A 26 9.75 21.71 40.33
N GLN A 27 10.69 20.85 39.95
CA GLN A 27 12.11 21.16 40.01
C GLN A 27 12.90 20.34 38.99
N THR A 28 13.88 21.03 38.43
CA THR A 28 14.58 20.86 37.14
C THR A 28 15.82 19.96 37.23
N LYS A 29 16.37 19.66 36.03
CA LYS A 29 17.73 19.19 35.69
C LYS A 29 17.97 17.67 35.72
N GLN A 30 18.21 17.08 34.55
CA GLN A 30 19.54 17.03 33.93
C GLN A 30 19.44 16.39 32.54
N ASP A 31 19.89 17.12 31.52
CA ASP A 31 20.33 16.53 30.26
C ASP A 31 21.41 15.49 30.54
N SER A 32 21.21 14.29 30.00
CA SER A 32 22.29 13.33 29.75
C SER A 32 21.89 12.44 28.60
N SER A 33 22.14 12.95 27.40
CA SER A 33 22.39 12.16 26.20
C SER A 33 23.42 11.07 26.52
N ASN A 34 23.03 9.80 26.46
CA ASN A 34 23.85 8.77 25.82
C ASN A 34 23.06 7.46 25.63
N ASN A 35 22.75 7.09 24.39
CA ASN A 35 23.41 5.95 23.72
C ASN A 35 22.60 5.49 22.50
N ASN A 36 23.18 5.79 21.33
CA ASN A 36 23.16 4.94 20.14
C ASN A 36 21.79 4.58 19.55
N ASN A 37 20.88 5.54 19.41
CA ASN A 37 19.86 5.41 18.38
C ASN A 37 20.52 5.72 17.04
N ARG A 38 20.94 4.67 16.35
CA ARG A 38 21.11 4.71 14.89
C ARG A 38 19.72 5.02 14.35
N THR A 39 19.40 6.30 14.19
CA THR A 39 18.26 6.77 13.42
C THR A 39 18.48 6.23 12.03
N THR A 40 17.91 5.05 11.77
CA THR A 40 17.83 4.52 10.42
C THR A 40 16.92 5.52 9.72
N GLU A 41 17.48 6.38 8.88
CA GLU A 41 16.69 7.37 8.13
C GLU A 41 15.55 6.62 7.44
N LEU A 42 14.32 6.91 7.86
CA LEU A 42 13.14 6.25 7.33
C LEU A 42 12.81 6.92 6.01
N PHE A 43 13.28 6.32 4.92
CA PHE A 43 12.96 6.79 3.57
C PHE A 43 11.52 6.37 3.23
N ALA A 44 10.67 7.37 2.99
CA ALA A 44 9.29 7.19 2.58
C ALA A 44 9.07 7.83 1.20
N TYR A 45 8.36 7.13 0.31
CA TYR A 45 8.09 7.59 -1.05
C TYR A 45 6.57 7.71 -1.25
N PRO A 46 6.04 8.86 -1.69
CA PRO A 46 4.64 8.95 -2.05
C PRO A 46 4.37 8.03 -3.26
N ALA A 47 3.26 7.30 -3.21
CA ALA A 47 2.71 6.68 -4.40
C ALA A 47 2.18 7.74 -5.36
N GLU A 48 2.07 7.41 -6.64
CA GLU A 48 1.48 8.31 -7.61
C GLU A 48 0.03 8.61 -7.22
N GLN A 49 -0.30 9.90 -7.13
CA GLN A 49 -1.65 10.34 -6.82
C GLN A 49 -2.53 10.02 -8.02
N SER A 50 -3.58 9.22 -7.80
CA SER A 50 -4.61 9.03 -8.81
C SER A 50 -5.18 10.39 -9.22
N ALA A 51 -5.11 10.72 -10.51
CA ALA A 51 -5.73 11.90 -11.10
C ALA A 51 -7.28 11.86 -11.02
N ILE A 52 -7.85 10.73 -10.61
CA ILE A 52 -9.29 10.54 -10.43
C ILE A 52 -9.70 11.03 -9.03
N GLU A 53 -10.47 12.12 -8.97
CA GLU A 53 -10.98 12.72 -7.72
C GLU A 53 -11.71 11.72 -6.82
N SER A 54 -12.44 10.75 -7.39
CA SER A 54 -13.17 9.73 -6.63
C SER A 54 -12.29 8.71 -5.90
N LYS A 55 -10.98 8.69 -6.18
CA LYS A 55 -10.00 7.83 -5.52
C LYS A 55 -9.15 8.57 -4.49
N GLN A 56 -9.39 9.88 -4.28
CA GLN A 56 -8.76 10.62 -3.20
C GLN A 56 -9.52 10.36 -1.90
N ASN A 57 -8.80 10.11 -0.81
CA ASN A 57 -9.45 10.06 0.50
C ASN A 57 -9.97 11.45 0.90
N ALA A 58 -10.88 11.47 1.87
CA ALA A 58 -11.54 12.68 2.37
C ALA A 58 -10.58 13.78 2.89
N ARG A 59 -9.30 13.44 3.11
CA ARG A 59 -8.25 14.35 3.60
C ARG A 59 -7.13 14.59 2.57
N ASN A 60 -7.32 14.15 1.33
CA ASN A 60 -6.34 14.22 0.24
C ASN A 60 -4.92 13.70 0.61
N ARG A 61 -4.84 12.68 1.47
CA ARG A 61 -3.58 11.99 1.81
C ARG A 61 -3.17 11.06 0.67
N THR A 62 -1.88 10.87 0.46
CA THR A 62 -1.37 9.98 -0.59
C THR A 62 -0.89 8.68 0.03
N PRO A 63 -1.11 7.52 -0.62
CA PRO A 63 -0.48 6.28 -0.19
C PRO A 63 1.05 6.41 -0.16
N ILE A 64 1.72 5.69 0.72
CA ILE A 64 3.15 5.82 0.98
C ILE A 64 3.82 4.45 0.90
N PHE A 65 4.88 4.35 0.12
CA PHE A 65 5.79 3.22 0.17
C PHE A 65 6.89 3.48 1.21
N ILE A 66 6.93 2.62 2.23
CA ILE A 66 8.01 2.57 3.22
C ILE A 66 8.64 1.18 3.14
N PRO A 67 9.95 1.06 2.82
CA PRO A 67 10.60 -0.24 2.73
C PRO A 67 10.42 -1.07 4.01
N LYS A 68 10.06 -2.33 3.85
CA LYS A 68 9.85 -3.32 4.93
C LYS A 68 8.70 -3.02 5.91
N GLN A 69 7.89 -1.99 5.64
CA GLN A 69 6.76 -1.64 6.50
C GLN A 69 5.51 -2.48 6.21
N CYS A 70 5.25 -2.78 4.93
CA CYS A 70 4.18 -3.67 4.48
C CYS A 70 4.75 -4.92 3.81
N ALA A 71 3.90 -5.90 3.51
CA ALA A 71 4.32 -7.11 2.81
C ALA A 71 4.75 -6.82 1.37
N GLU A 72 5.28 -7.83 0.69
CA GLU A 72 5.62 -7.70 -0.72
C GLU A 72 4.38 -7.34 -1.54
N ASN A 73 4.52 -6.37 -2.45
CA ASN A 73 3.45 -5.83 -3.27
C ASN A 73 2.35 -5.07 -2.53
N GLU A 74 2.61 -4.63 -1.31
CA GLU A 74 1.75 -3.73 -0.55
C GLU A 74 2.42 -2.37 -0.28
N ILE A 75 1.60 -1.36 -0.05
CA ILE A 75 2.01 -0.04 0.44
C ILE A 75 1.04 0.46 1.51
N LEU A 76 1.40 1.52 2.23
CA LEU A 76 0.52 2.11 3.23
C LEU A 76 -0.53 3.02 2.58
N TYR A 77 -1.79 2.75 2.85
CA TYR A 77 -2.91 3.61 2.50
C TYR A 77 -3.40 4.35 3.74
N PRO A 78 -3.70 5.65 3.61
CA PRO A 78 -4.32 6.43 4.68
C PRO A 78 -5.79 6.03 4.86
N GLY A 79 -6.22 5.78 6.09
CA GLY A 79 -7.63 5.68 6.44
C GLY A 79 -8.31 7.03 6.65
N ASP A 80 -9.59 7.01 7.03
CA ASP A 80 -10.43 8.21 7.19
C ASP A 80 -10.07 9.03 8.45
N HIS A 81 -9.38 8.40 9.40
CA HIS A 81 -8.87 9.03 10.62
C HIS A 81 -7.37 9.38 10.49
N GLU A 82 -6.90 10.35 11.31
CA GLU A 82 -5.56 10.95 11.20
C GLU A 82 -4.42 9.94 11.35
N ASN A 83 -4.59 8.98 12.25
CA ASN A 83 -3.59 7.97 12.57
C ASN A 83 -3.90 6.59 11.98
N ASP A 84 -4.92 6.52 11.12
CA ASP A 84 -5.30 5.27 10.46
C ASP A 84 -4.45 5.07 9.20
N TRP A 85 -3.76 3.94 9.16
CA TRP A 85 -2.92 3.50 8.06
C TRP A 85 -3.06 1.99 7.93
N VAL A 86 -3.33 1.53 6.71
CA VAL A 86 -3.50 0.11 6.40
C VAL A 86 -2.56 -0.28 5.27
N CYS A 87 -1.96 -1.47 5.37
CA CYS A 87 -1.25 -2.04 4.23
C CYS A 87 -2.29 -2.63 3.26
N ASP A 88 -2.21 -2.22 2.00
CA ASP A 88 -3.05 -2.75 0.92
C ASP A 88 -2.22 -2.85 -0.36
N CYS A 89 -2.71 -3.59 -1.35
CA CYS A 89 -2.01 -3.85 -2.59
C CYS A 89 -1.57 -2.55 -3.28
N LYS A 90 -0.40 -2.59 -3.93
CA LYS A 90 0.14 -1.47 -4.70
C LYS A 90 -0.92 -0.85 -5.64
N PRO A 91 -0.98 0.50 -5.72
CA PRO A 91 -1.94 1.20 -6.54
C PRO A 91 -1.51 1.08 -8.00
N SER A 92 -2.15 0.18 -8.74
CA SER A 92 -2.04 0.16 -10.20
C SER A 92 -3.15 -0.61 -10.93
N LYS A 93 -4.26 -0.95 -10.23
CA LYS A 93 -5.32 -1.91 -10.68
C LYS A 93 -4.81 -3.28 -11.17
N SER A 94 -3.49 -3.48 -11.20
CA SER A 94 -2.78 -4.62 -11.75
C SER A 94 -2.34 -5.58 -10.65
N TYR A 95 -2.55 -5.23 -9.38
CA TYR A 95 -2.30 -6.10 -8.23
C TYR A 95 -3.61 -6.54 -7.59
N VAL A 96 -3.64 -7.80 -7.19
CA VAL A 96 -4.82 -8.51 -6.74
C VAL A 96 -4.55 -9.12 -5.38
N TYR A 97 -5.40 -8.79 -4.40
CA TYR A 97 -5.38 -9.44 -3.10
C TYR A 97 -5.99 -10.84 -3.17
N HIS A 98 -5.28 -11.84 -2.63
CA HIS A 98 -5.79 -13.20 -2.49
C HIS A 98 -6.04 -13.53 -1.00
N PRO A 99 -7.29 -13.73 -0.57
CA PRO A 99 -7.62 -13.90 0.84
C PRO A 99 -6.97 -15.12 1.52
N GLU A 100 -6.82 -16.24 0.82
CA GLU A 100 -6.30 -17.48 1.43
C GLU A 100 -4.80 -17.39 1.74
N THR A 101 -4.04 -16.75 0.84
CA THR A 101 -2.59 -16.57 1.03
C THR A 101 -2.24 -15.25 1.71
N GLN A 102 -3.21 -14.34 1.85
CA GLN A 102 -3.04 -13.00 2.42
C GLN A 102 -1.89 -12.22 1.76
N GLN A 103 -1.86 -12.27 0.42
CA GLN A 103 -0.80 -11.68 -0.40
C GLN A 103 -1.37 -10.97 -1.62
N CYS A 104 -0.65 -9.96 -2.09
CA CYS A 104 -0.93 -9.25 -3.32
C CYS A 104 -0.11 -9.83 -4.49
N TYR A 105 -0.79 -10.20 -5.57
CA TYR A 105 -0.16 -10.74 -6.78
C TYR A 105 -0.42 -9.85 -7.98
N GLN A 106 0.60 -9.67 -8.82
CA GLN A 106 0.42 -8.95 -10.07
C GLN A 106 -0.35 -9.82 -11.08
N MET A 107 -1.27 -9.21 -11.82
CA MET A 107 -1.90 -9.79 -13.00
C MET A 107 -0.84 -10.25 -14.00
N TYR A 108 -1.23 -11.21 -14.85
CA TYR A 108 -0.35 -11.88 -15.79
C TYR A 108 0.84 -12.64 -15.17
N THR A 109 0.89 -12.78 -13.84
CA THR A 109 1.82 -13.69 -13.16
C THR A 109 1.11 -14.98 -12.75
N ARG A 110 1.88 -16.03 -12.49
CA ARG A 110 1.32 -17.28 -11.96
C ARG A 110 0.64 -17.05 -10.59
N GLY A 111 1.28 -16.30 -9.71
CA GLY A 111 0.80 -16.04 -8.35
C GLY A 111 0.31 -17.30 -7.62
N TYR A 112 -0.92 -17.26 -7.11
CA TYR A 112 -1.60 -18.39 -6.46
C TYR A 112 -2.21 -19.41 -7.45
N CYS A 113 -2.20 -19.13 -8.75
CA CYS A 113 -2.73 -20.06 -9.74
C CYS A 113 -1.85 -21.31 -9.88
N PRO A 114 -2.45 -22.45 -10.28
CA PRO A 114 -1.69 -23.66 -10.61
C PRO A 114 -0.80 -23.43 -11.84
N SER A 115 0.18 -24.32 -12.05
CA SER A 115 1.09 -24.26 -13.20
C SER A 115 0.35 -24.20 -14.53
N GLY A 116 0.87 -23.42 -15.48
CA GLY A 116 0.24 -23.18 -16.78
C GLY A 116 -0.95 -22.22 -16.74
N LYS A 117 -1.23 -21.56 -15.61
CA LYS A 117 -2.24 -20.51 -15.48
C LYS A 117 -1.66 -19.22 -14.92
N ILE A 118 -2.33 -18.11 -15.20
CA ILE A 118 -1.99 -16.77 -14.73
C ILE A 118 -3.22 -16.07 -14.15
N ILE A 119 -2.99 -15.09 -13.28
CA ILE A 119 -4.04 -14.24 -12.70
C ILE A 119 -4.48 -13.21 -13.74
N TYR A 120 -5.78 -13.09 -13.96
CA TYR A 120 -6.35 -12.09 -14.85
C TYR A 120 -7.65 -11.54 -14.28
N ILE A 121 -7.90 -10.25 -14.49
CA ILE A 121 -9.17 -9.59 -14.20
C ILE A 121 -9.62 -8.96 -15.51
N GLU A 122 -10.83 -9.27 -15.96
CA GLU A 122 -11.41 -8.58 -17.12
C GLU A 122 -11.54 -7.06 -16.87
N PRO A 123 -11.47 -6.18 -17.88
CA PRO A 123 -11.50 -4.72 -17.69
C PRO A 123 -12.68 -4.18 -16.85
N LYS A 124 -13.79 -4.92 -16.79
CA LYS A 124 -14.98 -4.63 -15.95
C LYS A 124 -15.29 -5.72 -14.93
N GLY A 125 -14.41 -6.70 -14.83
CA GLY A 125 -14.47 -7.78 -13.86
C GLY A 125 -14.28 -7.22 -12.45
N LYS A 126 -14.94 -7.86 -11.48
CA LYS A 126 -14.78 -7.55 -10.05
C LYS A 126 -13.94 -8.58 -9.31
N HIS A 127 -13.67 -9.71 -9.95
CA HIS A 127 -13.00 -10.84 -9.33
C HIS A 127 -11.87 -11.33 -10.24
N PRO A 128 -10.72 -11.70 -9.66
CA PRO A 128 -9.63 -12.33 -10.39
C PRO A 128 -9.92 -13.78 -10.72
N GLU A 129 -9.46 -14.22 -11.88
CA GLU A 129 -9.57 -15.59 -12.35
C GLU A 129 -8.20 -16.16 -12.76
N CYS A 130 -8.06 -17.48 -12.62
CA CYS A 130 -6.91 -18.20 -13.15
C CYS A 130 -7.20 -18.67 -14.58
N VAL A 131 -6.63 -17.96 -15.55
CA VAL A 131 -6.80 -18.24 -16.98
C VAL A 131 -5.59 -19.02 -17.54
N PRO A 132 -5.77 -19.87 -18.57
CA PRO A 132 -4.65 -20.58 -19.20
C PRO A 132 -3.59 -19.63 -19.78
N ASN A 133 -2.32 -19.93 -19.53
CA ASN A 133 -1.20 -19.23 -20.14
C ASN A 133 -0.74 -19.97 -21.40
N GLN A 134 -0.60 -19.23 -22.51
CA GLN A 134 -0.13 -19.78 -23.78
C GLN A 134 1.40 -19.82 -23.88
N CYS A 135 2.08 -19.34 -22.84
CA CYS A 135 3.54 -19.29 -22.72
C CYS A 135 4.00 -20.12 -21.52
N ALA A 136 5.29 -20.45 -21.49
CA ALA A 136 5.89 -21.08 -20.32
C ALA A 136 5.80 -20.19 -19.08
N ASP A 137 5.82 -20.78 -17.89
CA ASP A 137 5.80 -20.07 -16.61
C ASP A 137 6.88 -18.97 -16.57
N GLY A 138 6.50 -17.78 -16.11
CA GLY A 138 7.36 -16.58 -16.11
C GLY A 138 7.31 -15.77 -17.41
N LYS A 139 6.61 -16.24 -18.44
CA LYS A 139 6.34 -15.49 -19.69
C LYS A 139 4.85 -15.37 -19.94
N VAL A 140 4.47 -14.36 -20.72
CA VAL A 140 3.09 -13.99 -21.03
C VAL A 140 2.94 -13.76 -22.52
N ARG A 141 1.73 -14.01 -23.05
CA ARG A 141 1.43 -13.76 -24.45
C ARG A 141 1.29 -12.26 -24.69
N PHE A 142 2.31 -11.66 -25.30
CA PHE A 142 2.32 -10.26 -25.68
C PHE A 142 2.31 -10.15 -27.20
N MET A 143 1.24 -9.59 -27.77
CA MET A 143 0.97 -9.61 -29.21
C MET A 143 1.11 -11.05 -29.75
N ASN A 144 2.07 -11.30 -30.64
CA ASN A 144 2.33 -12.61 -31.21
C ASN A 144 3.56 -13.34 -30.66
N VAL A 145 4.12 -12.88 -29.54
CA VAL A 145 5.32 -13.46 -28.92
C VAL A 145 5.10 -13.78 -27.44
N CYS A 146 5.98 -14.59 -26.87
CA CYS A 146 6.06 -14.80 -25.43
C CYS A 146 7.11 -13.85 -24.84
N ALA A 147 6.68 -12.89 -24.02
CA ALA A 147 7.54 -11.89 -23.39
C ALA A 147 7.56 -12.05 -21.87
N VAL A 148 8.52 -11.41 -21.21
CA VAL A 148 8.55 -11.35 -19.74
C VAL A 148 7.91 -10.05 -19.30
N LEU A 149 6.99 -10.12 -18.35
CA LEU A 149 6.30 -8.97 -17.79
C LEU A 149 7.28 -8.04 -17.05
N ASN A 150 7.05 -6.73 -17.12
CA ASN A 150 7.86 -5.65 -16.54
C ASN A 150 9.33 -5.65 -17.02
N GLN A 151 9.60 -6.17 -18.22
CA GLN A 151 10.93 -6.17 -18.82
C GLN A 151 10.97 -5.46 -20.17
N GLU A 152 12.13 -4.90 -20.50
CA GLU A 152 12.41 -4.33 -21.82
C GLU A 152 12.21 -5.40 -22.88
N HIS A 153 11.54 -5.04 -23.97
CA HIS A 153 11.34 -5.93 -25.10
C HIS A 153 11.59 -5.17 -26.39
N GLN A 154 12.17 -5.84 -27.39
CA GLN A 154 12.56 -5.22 -28.66
C GLN A 154 11.37 -4.56 -29.38
N LEU A 155 10.16 -5.13 -29.24
CA LEU A 155 8.93 -4.56 -29.81
C LEU A 155 8.50 -3.25 -29.14
N CYS A 156 9.03 -2.96 -27.95
CA CYS A 156 8.77 -1.76 -27.17
C CYS A 156 9.88 -0.71 -27.29
N HIS A 157 10.71 -0.79 -28.34
CA HIS A 157 11.69 0.25 -28.68
C HIS A 157 11.06 1.25 -29.65
N LEU A 158 10.67 2.42 -29.16
CA LEU A 158 9.97 3.44 -29.94
C LEU A 158 10.75 4.74 -29.90
N ALA A 159 11.13 5.29 -31.06
CA ALA A 159 11.77 6.62 -31.16
C ALA A 159 12.96 6.83 -30.19
N ASN A 160 13.82 5.81 -30.04
CA ASN A 160 14.95 5.77 -29.09
C ASN A 160 14.58 5.71 -27.60
N ILE A 161 13.32 5.42 -27.28
CA ILE A 161 12.82 5.16 -25.92
C ILE A 161 12.68 3.66 -25.75
N LYS A 162 13.18 3.14 -24.62
CA LYS A 162 13.06 1.75 -24.21
C LYS A 162 11.90 1.63 -23.21
N LEU A 163 10.78 1.08 -23.67
CA LEU A 163 9.61 0.79 -22.84
C LEU A 163 9.60 -0.69 -22.42
N VAL A 164 8.73 -1.03 -21.47
CA VAL A 164 8.57 -2.40 -20.99
C VAL A 164 7.24 -3.00 -21.42
N VAL A 165 7.18 -4.32 -21.48
CA VAL A 165 5.91 -5.03 -21.55
C VAL A 165 5.25 -4.92 -20.17
N GLY A 166 4.19 -4.14 -20.07
CA GLY A 166 3.44 -3.97 -18.83
C GLY A 166 1.94 -4.05 -19.08
N ILE A 167 1.17 -3.72 -18.06
CA ILE A 167 -0.29 -3.81 -18.06
C ILE A 167 -0.83 -2.39 -18.15
N ASP A 168 -1.71 -2.16 -19.11
CA ASP A 168 -2.50 -0.93 -19.12
C ASP A 168 -3.59 -1.02 -18.04
N GLU A 169 -3.63 -0.05 -17.12
CA GLU A 169 -4.49 -0.12 -15.95
C GLU A 169 -5.98 0.06 -16.27
N ASP A 170 -6.33 0.56 -17.45
CA ASP A 170 -7.72 0.82 -17.84
C ASP A 170 -8.28 -0.31 -18.70
N THR A 171 -7.49 -0.87 -19.61
CA THR A 171 -7.88 -1.99 -20.47
C THR A 171 -7.56 -3.34 -19.84
N HIS A 172 -6.67 -3.39 -18.86
CA HIS A 172 -6.09 -4.63 -18.31
C HIS A 172 -5.36 -5.48 -19.36
N GLU A 173 -5.01 -4.93 -20.51
CA GLU A 173 -4.28 -5.63 -21.57
C GLU A 173 -2.76 -5.39 -21.45
N LEU A 174 -1.97 -6.22 -22.14
CA LEU A 174 -0.52 -6.05 -22.19
C LEU A 174 -0.12 -5.09 -23.29
N GLU A 175 0.61 -4.02 -22.92
CA GLU A 175 1.07 -2.97 -23.82
C GLU A 175 2.54 -2.59 -23.55
N CYS A 176 3.11 -1.77 -24.43
CA CYS A 176 4.39 -1.13 -24.18
C CYS A 176 4.17 0.10 -23.29
N VAL A 177 4.44 -0.06 -21.99
CA VAL A 177 4.24 0.99 -20.98
C VAL A 177 5.57 1.62 -20.58
N ASN A 178 5.53 2.88 -20.14
CA ASN A 178 6.72 3.57 -19.67
C ASN A 178 7.10 3.08 -18.27
N ILE A 179 8.38 2.80 -18.04
CA ILE A 179 8.94 2.50 -16.72
C ILE A 179 8.81 3.67 -15.73
N SER A 180 8.65 4.89 -16.22
CA SER A 180 8.32 6.03 -15.36
C SER A 180 6.96 5.80 -14.65
N ASP A 181 6.14 4.90 -15.19
CA ASP A 181 4.85 4.42 -14.64
C ASP A 181 4.99 3.00 -13.99
N VAL A 182 6.21 2.41 -13.97
CA VAL A 182 6.50 1.09 -13.37
C VAL A 182 7.72 1.20 -12.42
N PRO A 183 7.55 1.10 -11.10
CA PRO A 183 8.60 1.42 -10.13
C PRO A 183 9.87 0.59 -10.35
N PHE A 184 10.96 1.26 -10.75
CA PHE A 184 12.23 0.62 -11.07
C PHE A 184 13.15 0.47 -9.85
N ASN A 185 13.75 -0.71 -9.73
CA ASN A 185 14.78 -1.02 -8.75
C ASN A 185 16.12 -0.37 -9.18
N ARG A 186 16.50 0.74 -8.54
CA ARG A 186 17.74 1.49 -8.82
C ARG A 186 19.05 0.73 -8.56
N THR A 187 18.98 -0.48 -8.01
CA THR A 187 20.16 -1.25 -7.58
C THR A 187 21.00 -1.79 -8.75
N LEU A 188 20.51 -1.74 -9.99
CA LEU A 188 21.30 -2.13 -11.18
C LEU A 188 22.12 -0.96 -11.80
N LEU A 189 21.87 0.28 -11.37
CA LEU A 189 22.56 1.46 -11.92
C LEU A 189 23.87 1.82 -11.17
N SER A 190 24.11 1.24 -9.99
CA SER A 190 25.37 1.45 -9.27
C SER A 190 26.53 0.61 -9.83
N SER A 191 26.25 -0.51 -10.51
CA SER A 191 27.31 -1.39 -11.05
C SER A 191 27.90 -0.93 -12.39
N GLN A 192 27.33 0.08 -13.05
CA GLN A 192 27.81 0.56 -14.37
C GLN A 192 28.50 1.93 -14.30
N ARG A 193 28.62 2.53 -13.11
CA ARG A 193 29.31 3.82 -12.93
C ARG A 193 30.76 3.70 -12.43
N GLU A 194 31.18 2.51 -12.00
CA GLU A 194 32.57 2.24 -11.58
C GLU A 194 33.43 1.61 -12.69
N SER A 195 32.85 1.30 -13.86
CA SER A 195 33.56 0.68 -15.00
C SER A 195 33.78 1.64 -16.18
N ALA A 196 33.42 2.92 -16.05
CA ALA A 196 33.51 3.93 -17.12
C ALA A 196 34.17 5.25 -16.66
N GLY A 197 34.91 5.24 -15.56
CA GLY A 197 35.72 6.38 -15.10
C GLY A 197 37.19 6.19 -15.42
N VAL A 198 37.66 6.94 -16.42
CA VAL A 198 39.05 7.41 -16.54
C VAL A 198 39.43 8.22 -15.30
#